data_AF-A0A5J5A7X1-F1
#
_entry.id   AF-A0A5J5A7X1-F1
#
_cell.length_a   1.000
_cell.length_b   1.000
_cell.length_c   1.000
_cell.angle_alpha   90.00
_cell.angle_beta   90.00
_cell.angle_gamma   90.00
#
_symmetry.space_group_name_H-M   'P 1'
#
loop_
_entity.id
_entity.type
_entity.pdbx_description
1 polymer ?
#
loop_
_entity_poly.entity_id
_entity_poly.type
_entity_poly.pdbx_seq_one_letter_code
_entity_poly.pdbx_strand_id
1 'polypeptide(L)'
;MVSDRYFSLILFFLLTGLASSSLISYDIYEFHGSTGRTILQAKADCSVNFETLNYTILTTQCKGPQYPAKLCCDAFKQFACPYTEQLNDRQNNCAETMFSYINLYGKYPPGLFANMCKEGKEGLACSGNETESAKDSVDKSGALVKCTQSPFLILTSSFLMLLFNLF
;
A
#
# COMPACT_ATOMS: atom_id res chain seq x y z
N MET A 1 -51.73 -2.16 -25.63
CA MET A 1 -50.55 -2.50 -26.46
C MET A 1 -49.54 -1.36 -26.66
N VAL A 2 -49.90 -0.07 -26.55
CA VAL A 2 -48.92 1.05 -26.50
C VAL A 2 -48.50 1.40 -25.06
N SER A 3 -49.43 1.29 -24.11
CA SER A 3 -49.18 1.55 -22.68
C SER A 3 -48.18 0.57 -22.06
N ASP A 4 -48.22 -0.71 -22.44
CA ASP A 4 -47.29 -1.74 -21.95
C ASP A 4 -45.85 -1.48 -22.36
N ARG A 5 -45.63 -1.01 -23.60
CA ARG A 5 -44.29 -0.72 -24.12
C ARG A 5 -43.68 0.50 -23.43
N TYR A 6 -44.48 1.51 -23.12
CA TYR A 6 -44.04 2.67 -22.34
C TYR A 6 -43.75 2.31 -20.89
N PHE A 7 -44.59 1.47 -20.28
CA PHE A 7 -44.38 0.98 -18.92
C PHE A 7 -43.08 0.15 -18.82
N SER A 8 -42.81 -0.71 -19.79
CA SER A 8 -41.54 -1.47 -19.85
C SER A 8 -40.32 -0.57 -20.06
N LEU A 9 -40.41 0.47 -20.89
CA LEU A 9 -39.31 1.42 -21.08
C LEU A 9 -39.01 2.21 -19.80
N ILE A 10 -40.05 2.66 -19.08
CA ILE A 10 -39.91 3.39 -17.81
C ILE A 10 -39.27 2.47 -16.74
N LEU A 11 -39.70 1.21 -16.66
CA LEU A 11 -39.12 0.23 -15.74
C LEU A 11 -37.63 -0.02 -16.05
N PHE A 12 -37.27 -0.08 -17.34
CA PHE A 12 -35.89 -0.29 -17.77
C PHE A 12 -34.96 0.86 -17.35
N PHE A 13 -35.40 2.11 -17.53
CA PHE A 13 -34.66 3.29 -17.07
C PHE A 13 -34.48 3.30 -15.54
N LEU A 14 -35.51 2.89 -14.79
CA LEU A 14 -35.45 2.78 -13.33
C LEU A 14 -34.44 1.71 -12.86
N LEU A 15 -34.41 0.54 -13.52
CA LEU A 15 -33.47 -0.54 -13.23
C LEU A 15 -32.02 -0.19 -13.59
N THR A 16 -31.78 0.54 -14.68
CA THR A 16 -30.44 1.04 -15.03
C THR A 16 -29.94 2.14 -14.10
N GLY A 17 -30.85 2.93 -13.52
CA GLY A 17 -30.52 3.93 -12.49
C GLY A 17 -30.09 3.28 -11.17
N LEU A 18 -30.73 2.18 -10.78
CA LEU A 18 -30.41 1.40 -9.58
C LEU A 18 -29.09 0.60 -9.70
N ALA A 19 -28.66 0.27 -10.92
CA ALA A 19 -27.39 -0.44 -11.16
C ALA A 19 -26.15 0.49 -11.11
N SER A 20 -26.34 1.81 -11.03
CA SER A 20 -25.23 2.78 -10.93
C SER A 20 -24.71 2.97 -9.50
N SER A 21 -25.27 2.30 -8.50
CA SER A 21 -24.65 2.21 -7.17
C SER A 21 -23.48 1.23 -7.22
N SER A 22 -22.38 1.70 -7.81
CA SER A 22 -21.07 1.22 -7.43
C SER A 22 -20.94 1.47 -5.93
N LEU A 23 -20.95 0.41 -5.12
CA LEU A 23 -20.41 0.44 -3.77
C LEU A 23 -18.90 0.70 -3.92
N ILE A 24 -18.57 1.97 -4.13
CA ILE A 24 -17.27 2.49 -3.81
C ILE A 24 -17.22 2.45 -2.28
N SER A 25 -16.63 1.40 -1.73
CA SER A 25 -16.06 1.44 -0.38
C SER A 25 -14.89 2.41 -0.42
N TYR A 26 -15.20 3.71 -0.51
CA TYR A 26 -14.28 4.73 -0.05
C TYR A 26 -14.46 4.71 1.46
N ASP A 27 -13.39 4.35 2.15
CA ASP A 27 -13.22 4.72 3.54
C ASP A 27 -13.76 6.14 3.72
N ILE A 28 -14.64 6.30 4.71
CA ILE A 28 -15.11 7.58 5.18
C ILE A 28 -13.89 8.33 5.72
N TYR A 29 -13.16 8.99 4.82
CA TYR A 29 -12.67 10.32 5.11
C TYR A 29 -13.87 11.23 4.98
N GLU A 30 -14.55 11.42 6.12
CA GLU A 30 -15.41 12.57 6.33
C GLU A 30 -14.49 13.81 6.24
N PHE A 31 -14.22 14.30 5.03
CA PHE A 31 -13.70 15.65 4.86
C PHE A 31 -14.89 16.59 5.03
N HIS A 32 -15.28 16.78 6.29
CA HIS A 32 -16.15 17.87 6.68
C HIS A 32 -15.48 19.13 6.13
N GLY A 33 -16.18 19.85 5.25
CA GLY A 33 -15.79 21.16 4.76
C GLY A 33 -15.77 22.15 5.92
N SER A 34 -14.75 22.03 6.76
CA SER A 34 -14.39 22.99 7.77
C SER A 34 -13.24 23.78 7.17
N THR A 35 -13.45 25.07 6.97
CA THR A 35 -12.37 26.05 6.89
C THR A 35 -11.63 26.01 8.22
N GLY A 36 -10.78 25.01 8.40
CA GLY A 36 -10.20 24.64 9.67
C GLY A 36 -8.81 24.12 9.39
N ARG A 37 -7.84 25.04 9.44
CA ARG A 37 -6.39 24.83 9.55
C ARG A 37 -5.98 23.35 9.42
N THR A 38 -5.39 22.97 8.28
CA THR A 38 -4.52 21.80 8.25
C THR A 38 -3.44 22.06 9.29
N ILE A 39 -3.63 21.54 10.50
CA ILE A 39 -2.56 21.46 11.47
C ILE A 39 -1.59 20.49 10.78
N LEU A 40 -0.55 21.01 10.12
CA LEU A 40 0.69 20.28 10.01
C LEU A 40 0.92 19.77 11.43
N GLN A 41 0.73 18.48 11.66
CA GLN A 41 1.00 17.90 12.97
C GLN A 41 2.47 18.20 13.20
N ALA A 42 2.73 19.26 13.96
CA ALA A 42 4.05 19.79 14.19
C ALA A 42 4.71 18.77 15.11
N LYS A 43 5.31 17.76 14.49
CA LYS A 43 6.20 16.83 15.16
C LYS A 43 7.36 17.62 15.72
N ALA A 44 7.81 17.22 16.90
CA ALA A 44 9.04 17.75 17.46
C ALA A 44 10.19 17.49 16.48
N ASP A 45 11.12 18.44 16.42
CA ASP A 45 12.33 18.25 15.65
C ASP A 45 13.17 17.11 16.22
N CYS A 46 13.82 16.38 15.32
CA CYS A 46 14.68 15.29 15.68
C CYS A 46 15.90 15.79 16.45
N SER A 47 16.17 15.20 17.62
CA SER A 47 17.37 15.50 18.40
C SER A 47 18.67 14.97 17.78
N VAL A 48 18.57 14.01 16.84
CA VAL A 48 19.70 13.42 16.13
C VAL A 48 19.94 14.17 14.83
N ASN A 49 21.18 14.65 14.63
CA ASN A 49 21.57 15.30 13.39
C ASN A 49 21.93 14.28 12.30
N PHE A 50 20.92 13.73 11.63
CA PHE A 50 21.08 12.77 10.54
C PHE A 50 21.89 13.33 9.36
N GLU A 51 21.86 14.64 9.09
CA GLU A 51 22.62 15.26 7.99
C GLU A 51 24.12 14.96 8.04
N THR A 52 24.67 14.96 9.26
CA THR A 52 26.11 14.81 9.49
C THR A 52 26.57 13.37 9.72
N LEU A 53 25.67 12.39 9.66
CA LEU A 53 26.02 10.99 9.89
C LEU A 53 26.78 10.38 8.70
N ASN A 54 27.46 9.26 8.97
CA ASN A 54 28.19 8.52 7.94
C ASN A 54 27.28 7.49 7.26
N TYR A 55 26.93 7.77 6.00
CA TYR A 55 26.06 6.92 5.17
C TYR A 55 26.80 5.80 4.41
N THR A 56 28.11 5.66 4.62
CA THR A 56 28.96 4.74 3.85
C THR A 56 28.48 3.29 3.96
N ILE A 57 28.05 2.84 5.15
CA ILE A 57 27.56 1.47 5.33
C ILE A 57 26.39 1.13 4.39
N LEU A 58 25.50 2.10 4.14
CA LEU A 58 24.41 1.94 3.20
C LEU A 58 24.93 1.95 1.76
N THR A 59 25.71 2.97 1.39
CA THR A 59 26.10 3.19 -0.02
C THR A 59 27.14 2.19 -0.55
N THR A 60 27.90 1.53 0.33
CA THR A 60 28.83 0.46 -0.08
C THR A 60 28.14 -0.89 -0.23
N GLN A 61 27.20 -1.22 0.67
CA GLN A 61 26.58 -2.54 0.74
C GLN A 61 25.27 -2.64 -0.07
N CYS A 62 24.46 -1.58 -0.09
CA CYS A 62 23.18 -1.55 -0.78
C CYS A 62 23.31 -0.83 -2.13
N LYS A 63 23.59 -1.58 -3.20
CA LYS A 63 23.82 -1.00 -4.54
C LYS A 63 22.70 -1.35 -5.52
N GLY A 64 22.28 -0.35 -6.28
CA GLY A 64 21.38 -0.51 -7.41
C GLY A 64 22.07 -1.14 -8.64
N PRO A 65 21.30 -1.53 -9.66
CA PRO A 65 19.85 -1.34 -9.79
C PRO A 65 19.02 -2.42 -9.09
N GLN A 66 19.62 -3.55 -8.72
CA GLN A 66 18.86 -4.70 -8.19
C GLN A 66 18.57 -4.61 -6.69
N TYR A 67 19.34 -3.84 -5.92
CA TYR A 67 19.18 -3.63 -4.47
C TYR A 67 18.94 -4.95 -3.70
N PRO A 68 19.98 -5.79 -3.51
CA PRO A 68 19.85 -7.09 -2.87
C PRO A 68 19.31 -6.95 -1.44
N ALA A 69 18.10 -7.48 -1.19
CA ALA A 69 17.34 -7.23 0.03
C ALA A 69 18.11 -7.55 1.32
N LYS A 70 18.75 -8.72 1.40
CA LYS A 70 19.53 -9.12 2.58
C LYS A 70 20.62 -8.09 2.92
N LEU A 71 21.48 -7.77 1.94
CA LEU A 71 22.57 -6.79 2.13
C LEU A 71 22.05 -5.39 2.46
N CYS A 72 20.98 -4.96 1.80
CA CYS A 72 20.37 -3.65 2.04
C CYS A 72 19.73 -3.55 3.43
N CYS A 73 19.00 -4.57 3.86
CA CYS A 73 18.37 -4.59 5.18
C CYS A 73 19.39 -4.75 6.31
N ASP A 74 20.43 -5.56 6.12
CA ASP A 74 21.51 -5.71 7.09
C ASP A 74 22.27 -4.39 7.28
N ALA A 75 22.59 -3.70 6.17
CA ALA A 75 23.23 -2.38 6.21
C ALA A 75 22.31 -1.33 6.84
N PHE A 76 21.01 -1.36 6.53
CA PHE A 76 20.03 -0.47 7.13
C PHE A 76 19.88 -0.70 8.64
N LYS A 77 19.87 -1.95 9.10
CA LYS A 77 19.86 -2.28 10.53
C LYS A 77 21.11 -1.73 11.22
N GLN A 78 22.30 -1.94 10.64
CA GLN A 78 23.54 -1.39 11.21
C GLN A 78 23.51 0.15 11.32
N PHE A 79 22.91 0.84 10.35
CA PHE A 79 22.79 2.28 10.35
C PHE A 79 21.72 2.80 11.34
N ALA A 80 20.53 2.20 11.36
CA ALA A 80 19.36 2.73 12.06
C ALA A 80 19.21 2.23 13.50
N CYS A 81 19.68 1.02 13.80
CA CYS A 81 19.48 0.41 15.12
C CYS A 81 20.07 1.18 16.32
N PRO A 82 21.14 1.97 16.20
CA PRO A 82 21.60 2.84 17.29
C PRO A 82 20.61 3.95 17.68
N TYR A 83 19.61 4.24 16.85
CA TYR A 83 18.68 5.36 17.01
C TYR A 83 17.21 4.93 17.14
N THR A 84 16.96 3.68 17.57
CA THR A 84 15.60 3.11 17.62
C THR A 84 14.65 3.89 18.52
N GLU A 85 15.12 4.42 19.64
CA GLU A 85 14.29 5.20 20.57
C GLU A 85 13.73 6.45 19.89
N GLN A 86 14.57 7.18 19.16
CA GLN A 86 14.15 8.40 18.47
C GLN A 86 13.35 8.07 17.21
N LEU A 87 13.73 7.03 16.47
CA LEU A 87 13.04 6.62 15.24
C LEU A 87 11.65 6.02 15.47
N ASN A 88 11.44 5.34 16.60
CA ASN A 88 10.16 4.72 16.96
C ASN A 88 9.21 5.68 17.68
N ASP A 89 9.69 6.84 18.13
CA ASP A 89 8.85 7.87 18.73
C ASP A 89 8.02 8.59 17.64
N ARG A 90 6.69 8.44 17.76
CA ARG A 90 5.72 9.00 16.80
C ARG A 90 5.53 10.51 16.96
N GLN A 91 6.03 11.12 18.03
CA GLN A 91 5.88 12.55 18.32
C GLN A 91 6.95 13.41 17.66
N ASN A 92 8.01 12.81 17.09
CA ASN A 92 9.09 13.52 16.41
C ASN A 92 9.18 13.19 14.91
N ASN A 93 9.99 13.96 14.17
CA ASN A 93 10.21 13.80 12.73
C ASN A 93 11.48 12.99 12.38
N CYS A 94 12.12 12.30 13.33
CA CYS A 94 13.39 11.59 13.12
C CYS A 94 13.36 10.57 11.98
N ALA A 95 12.31 9.75 11.90
CA ALA A 95 12.20 8.74 10.84
C ALA A 95 12.13 9.36 9.44
N GLU A 96 11.38 10.45 9.30
CA GLU A 96 11.22 11.17 8.04
C GLU A 96 12.53 11.86 7.62
N THR A 97 13.18 12.55 8.57
CA THR A 97 14.48 13.18 8.38
C THR A 97 15.55 12.16 8.01
N MET A 98 15.60 11.02 8.70
CA MET A 98 16.54 9.93 8.40
C MET A 98 16.35 9.40 6.98
N PHE A 99 15.12 9.04 6.59
CA PHE A 99 14.87 8.51 5.24
C PHE A 99 15.13 9.56 4.15
N SER A 100 14.89 10.84 4.40
CA SER A 100 15.23 11.92 3.48
C SER A 100 16.73 11.91 3.14
N TYR A 101 17.59 11.90 4.17
CA TYR A 101 19.04 11.89 3.97
C TYR A 101 19.56 10.55 3.42
N ILE A 102 18.99 9.41 3.82
CA ILE A 102 19.30 8.11 3.22
C ILE A 102 19.06 8.16 1.70
N ASN A 103 17.88 8.63 1.29
CA ASN A 103 17.52 8.70 -0.12
C ASN A 103 18.39 9.71 -0.88
N LEU A 104 18.71 10.85 -0.26
CA LEU A 104 19.54 11.88 -0.85
C LEU A 104 20.97 11.40 -1.11
N TYR A 105 21.67 10.88 -0.08
CA TYR A 105 23.07 10.48 -0.20
C TYR A 105 23.26 9.16 -0.94
N GLY A 106 22.33 8.22 -0.77
CA GLY A 106 22.39 6.93 -1.45
C GLY A 106 21.75 6.90 -2.84
N LYS A 107 21.04 7.97 -3.24
CA LYS A 107 20.21 8.03 -4.45
C LYS A 107 19.21 6.87 -4.52
N TYR A 108 18.64 6.52 -3.38
CA TYR A 108 17.68 5.42 -3.28
C TYR A 108 16.28 5.87 -3.70
N PRO A 109 15.52 5.00 -4.39
CA PRO A 109 14.11 5.28 -4.65
C PRO A 109 13.31 5.33 -3.33
N PRO A 110 12.28 6.19 -3.25
CA PRO A 110 11.47 6.31 -2.05
C PRO A 110 10.79 4.98 -1.72
N GLY A 111 10.79 4.62 -0.45
CA GLY A 111 10.17 3.39 0.04
C GLY A 111 10.97 2.11 -0.18
N LEU A 112 12.21 2.17 -0.71
CA LEU A 112 13.06 0.99 -0.94
C LEU A 112 13.12 0.06 0.28
N PHE A 113 13.58 0.60 1.41
CA PHE A 113 13.74 -0.14 2.66
C PHE A 113 12.40 -0.55 3.28
N ALA A 114 11.38 0.32 3.25
CA ALA A 114 10.05 0.00 3.78
C ALA A 114 9.36 -1.15 3.03
N ASN A 115 9.67 -1.31 1.74
CA ASN A 115 9.10 -2.36 0.91
C ASN A 115 9.82 -3.70 1.09
N MET A 116 11.16 -3.70 1.18
CA MET A 116 11.95 -4.93 1.22
C MET A 116 12.30 -5.42 2.63
N CYS A 117 12.43 -4.53 3.62
CA CYS A 117 12.91 -4.88 4.96
C CYS A 117 11.73 -5.11 5.91
N LYS A 118 11.22 -6.34 5.94
CA LYS A 118 10.12 -6.77 6.81
C LYS A 118 10.48 -8.11 7.44
N GLU A 119 10.51 -8.17 8.77
CA GLU A 119 10.87 -9.39 9.53
C GLU A 119 9.66 -9.99 10.28
N GLY A 120 8.62 -9.20 10.57
CA GLY A 120 7.41 -9.69 11.23
C GLY A 120 6.41 -8.59 11.56
N LYS A 121 5.45 -8.91 12.45
CA LYS A 121 4.41 -7.97 12.90
C LYS A 121 4.95 -6.81 13.73
N GLU A 122 6.05 -7.04 14.45
CA GLU A 122 6.73 -6.05 15.28
C GLU A 122 7.66 -5.13 14.47
N GLY A 123 7.68 -5.27 13.14
CA GLY A 123 8.52 -4.48 12.24
C GLY A 123 9.88 -5.12 11.99
N LEU A 124 10.93 -4.30 12.04
CA LEU A 124 12.32 -4.70 11.80
C LEU A 124 13.05 -4.81 13.15
N ALA A 125 13.51 -6.00 13.52
CA ALA A 125 14.08 -6.25 14.83
C ALA A 125 15.54 -5.82 14.88
N CYS A 126 15.91 -4.97 15.83
CA CYS A 126 17.29 -4.59 16.10
C CYS A 126 17.94 -5.51 17.14
N SER A 127 18.03 -6.81 16.85
CA SER A 127 18.82 -7.75 17.65
C SER A 127 20.19 -7.96 17.00
N GLY A 128 21.25 -7.86 17.79
CA GLY A 128 22.63 -7.98 17.33
C GLY A 128 22.97 -9.41 16.90
N ASN A 129 23.54 -9.57 15.69
CA ASN A 129 24.27 -10.75 15.22
C ASN A 129 23.70 -12.13 15.60
N GLU A 130 22.48 -12.42 15.16
CA GLU A 130 22.05 -13.82 15.03
C GLU A 130 21.90 -14.13 13.54
N THR A 131 22.97 -14.74 13.04
CA THR A 131 23.05 -15.68 11.92
C THR A 131 21.71 -16.10 11.33
N GLU A 132 21.64 -16.05 10.00
CA GLU A 132 20.92 -17.01 9.15
C GLU A 132 19.79 -17.80 9.82
N SER A 133 18.56 -17.33 9.60
CA SER A 133 17.54 -18.29 9.23
C SER A 133 17.02 -17.92 7.86
N ALA A 134 17.80 -18.33 6.86
CA ALA A 134 17.20 -18.84 5.63
C ALA A 134 16.32 -20.03 6.04
N LYS A 135 15.07 -19.75 6.41
CA LYS A 135 14.04 -20.78 6.35
C LYS A 135 13.51 -20.76 4.94
N ASP A 136 14.23 -21.47 4.08
CA ASP A 136 13.67 -22.05 2.88
C ASP A 136 12.42 -22.82 3.30
N SER A 137 11.28 -22.33 2.86
CA SER A 137 10.02 -23.03 2.92
C SER A 137 9.42 -22.86 1.54
N VAL A 138 10.00 -23.56 0.58
CA VAL A 138 9.23 -24.17 -0.51
C VAL A 138 8.13 -24.98 0.17
N ASP A 139 6.95 -24.38 0.31
CA ASP A 139 5.72 -25.13 0.33
C ASP A 139 4.84 -24.65 -0.82
N LYS A 140 4.67 -25.57 -1.78
CA LYS A 140 3.78 -25.40 -2.92
C LYS A 140 2.36 -25.35 -2.38
N SER A 141 1.77 -24.18 -2.38
CA SER A 141 0.31 -24.05 -2.36
C SER A 141 -0.08 -23.02 -3.41
N GLY A 142 -0.37 -23.54 -4.60
CA GLY A 142 -1.07 -22.78 -5.63
C GLY A 142 -2.41 -22.35 -5.06
N ALA A 143 -2.47 -21.09 -4.63
CA ALA A 143 -3.74 -20.43 -4.37
C ALA A 143 -4.44 -20.29 -5.73
N LEU A 144 -5.38 -21.20 -5.97
CA LEU A 144 -6.34 -21.15 -7.05
C LEU A 144 -6.94 -19.74 -7.06
N VAL A 145 -6.65 -18.99 -8.12
CA VAL A 145 -7.38 -17.78 -8.47
C VAL A 145 -8.82 -18.22 -8.71
N LYS A 146 -9.64 -18.15 -7.67
CA LYS A 146 -11.08 -18.25 -7.83
C LYS A 146 -11.51 -16.91 -8.39
N CYS A 147 -11.46 -16.80 -9.72
CA CYS A 147 -12.24 -15.80 -10.43
C CYS A 147 -13.70 -16.02 -10.00
N THR A 148 -14.18 -15.18 -9.09
CA THR A 148 -15.60 -15.07 -8.81
C THR A 148 -16.23 -14.53 -10.09
N GLN A 149 -16.65 -15.43 -10.98
CA GLN A 149 -17.47 -15.09 -12.13
C GLN A 149 -18.77 -14.50 -11.58
N SER A 150 -18.91 -13.19 -11.75
CA SER A 150 -20.10 -12.46 -11.36
C SER A 150 -21.31 -13.07 -12.07
N PRO A 151 -22.36 -13.52 -11.34
CA PRO A 151 -23.57 -14.10 -11.94
C PRO A 151 -24.33 -13.09 -12.83
N PHE A 152 -23.95 -11.81 -12.78
CA PHE A 152 -24.51 -10.75 -13.62
C PHE A 152 -24.25 -10.95 -15.12
N LEU A 153 -23.13 -11.55 -15.53
CA LEU A 153 -22.82 -11.72 -16.96
C LEU A 153 -23.67 -12.81 -17.63
N ILE A 154 -24.23 -13.74 -16.87
CA ILE A 154 -25.09 -14.81 -17.40
C ILE A 154 -26.53 -14.29 -17.58
N LEU A 155 -26.99 -13.43 -16.68
CA LEU A 155 -28.35 -12.87 -16.73
C LEU A 155 -28.54 -11.88 -17.88
N THR A 156 -27.51 -11.09 -18.23
CA THR A 156 -27.60 -10.13 -19.35
C THR A 156 -27.68 -10.82 -20.71
N SER A 157 -26.98 -11.95 -20.88
CA SER A 157 -27.00 -12.74 -22.12
C SER A 157 -28.36 -13.38 -22.39
N SER A 158 -28.97 -14.01 -21.37
CA SER A 158 -30.30 -14.62 -21.49
C SER A 158 -31.39 -13.60 -21.78
N PHE A 159 -31.29 -12.39 -21.21
CA PHE A 159 -32.27 -11.33 -21.43
C PHE A 159 -32.20 -10.75 -22.86
N LEU A 160 -30.98 -10.58 -23.41
CA LEU A 160 -30.78 -10.13 -24.80
C LEU A 160 -31.33 -11.14 -25.81
N MET A 161 -31.16 -12.45 -25.58
CA MET A 161 -31.71 -13.49 -26.44
C MET A 161 -33.24 -13.53 -26.43
N LEU A 162 -33.87 -13.26 -25.29
CA LEU A 162 -35.33 -13.25 -25.16
C LEU A 162 -35.95 -12.02 -25.83
N LEU A 163 -35.26 -10.87 -25.78
CA LEU A 163 -35.63 -9.65 -26.50
C LEU A 163 -35.56 -9.83 -28.03
N PHE A 164 -34.55 -10.52 -28.54
CA PHE A 164 -34.42 -10.81 -29.97
C PHE A 164 -35.47 -11.81 -30.50
N ASN A 165 -36.06 -12.65 -29.64
CA ASN A 165 -37.14 -13.54 -30.05
C ASN A 165 -38.54 -12.89 -29.99
N LEU A 166 -38.67 -11.77 -29.28
CA LEU A 166 -39.95 -11.07 -29.08
C LEU A 166 -40.15 -9.90 -30.07
N PHE A 167 -39.12 -9.55 -30.84
CA PHE A 167 -39.10 -8.54 -31.90
C PHE A 167 -38.74 -9.19 -33.24
#